data_AF-A0A1J4TVS0-F1
#
_entry.id   AF-A0A1J4TVS0-F1
#
_cell.length_a   1.000
_cell.length_b   1.000
_cell.length_c   1.000
_cell.angle_alpha   90.00
_cell.angle_beta   90.00
_cell.angle_gamma   90.00
#
_symmetry.space_group_name_H-M   'P 1'
#
loop_
_entity.id
_entity.type
_entity.pdbx_description
1 polymer ?
#
loop_
_entity_poly.entity_id
_entity_poly.type
_entity_poly.pdbx_seq_one_letter_code
_entity_poly.pdbx_strand_id
1 'polypeptide(L)'
;MKNRNNTISIEEVKHLAKLANLTLTDKQLEKIPKELSSVINYMSKIKTLNTSHIVETSQVTCLENVFREDEIEEERMFTQEEVLSNAKDTHNGYFKVKAIFDE
;
A
#
# COMPACT_ATOMS: atom_id res chain seq x y z
N MET A 1 23.04 -8.80 18.33
CA MET A 1 21.73 -8.83 17.62
C MET A 1 21.64 -10.14 16.85
N LYS A 2 20.59 -10.94 17.06
CA LYS A 2 20.41 -12.21 16.34
C LYS A 2 20.33 -11.93 14.83
N ASN A 3 21.27 -12.46 14.06
CA ASN A 3 21.11 -12.60 12.61
C ASN A 3 19.90 -13.50 12.38
N ARG A 4 18.73 -12.89 12.14
CA ARG A 4 17.59 -13.63 11.59
C ARG A 4 17.98 -13.95 10.16
N ASN A 5 17.97 -15.24 9.83
CA ASN A 5 18.02 -15.67 8.43
C ASN A 5 16.90 -14.92 7.69
N ASN A 6 17.27 -14.14 6.69
CA ASN A 6 16.38 -13.30 5.87
C ASN A 6 15.50 -14.14 4.90
N THR A 7 15.21 -15.37 5.28
CA THR A 7 14.40 -16.29 4.48
C THR A 7 12.95 -16.08 4.84
N ILE A 8 12.16 -15.62 3.87
CA ILE A 8 10.72 -15.47 4.02
C ILE A 8 10.04 -16.81 3.77
N SER A 9 9.13 -17.16 4.66
CA SER A 9 8.26 -18.34 4.56
C SER A 9 7.05 -18.10 3.66
N ILE A 10 6.46 -19.18 3.15
CA ILE A 10 5.21 -19.11 2.37
C ILE A 10 4.09 -18.48 3.21
N GLU A 11 4.07 -18.76 4.51
CA GLU A 11 3.03 -18.28 5.43
C GLU A 11 3.13 -16.76 5.64
N GLU A 12 4.34 -16.21 5.72
CA GLU A 12 4.57 -14.76 5.72
C GLU A 12 4.13 -14.13 4.40
N VAL A 13 4.38 -14.77 3.25
CA VAL A 13 3.90 -14.27 1.95
C VAL A 13 2.38 -14.27 1.89
N LYS A 14 1.71 -15.33 2.36
CA LYS A 14 0.23 -15.38 2.44
C LYS A 14 -0.32 -14.29 3.34
N HIS A 15 0.32 -14.05 4.48
CA HIS A 15 -0.08 -12.99 5.40
C HIS A 15 0.05 -11.60 4.75
N LEU A 16 1.18 -11.31 4.11
CA LEU A 16 1.40 -10.06 3.39
C LEU A 16 0.43 -9.90 2.22
N ALA A 17 0.16 -10.97 1.47
CA ALA A 17 -0.83 -10.95 0.38
C ALA A 17 -2.23 -10.59 0.88
N LYS A 18 -2.63 -11.12 2.04
CA LYS A 18 -3.90 -10.75 2.69
C LYS A 18 -3.93 -9.26 3.04
N LEU A 19 -2.86 -8.73 3.64
CA LEU A 19 -2.77 -7.30 3.99
C LEU A 19 -2.80 -6.39 2.75
N ALA A 20 -2.18 -6.82 1.66
CA ALA A 20 -2.15 -6.10 0.40
C ALA A 20 -3.38 -6.34 -0.50
N ASN A 21 -4.34 -7.15 -0.03
CA ASN A 21 -5.51 -7.59 -0.81
C ASN A 21 -5.15 -8.20 -2.18
N LEU A 22 -4.14 -9.08 -2.19
CA LEU A 22 -3.67 -9.78 -3.38
C LEU A 22 -4.03 -11.26 -3.32
N THR A 23 -4.61 -11.78 -4.40
CA THR A 23 -4.79 -13.23 -4.59
C THR A 23 -3.56 -13.79 -5.30
N LEU A 24 -2.90 -14.78 -4.69
CA LEU A 24 -1.71 -15.44 -5.25
C LEU A 24 -2.03 -16.87 -5.67
N THR A 25 -1.49 -17.26 -6.82
CA THR A 25 -1.52 -18.65 -7.30
C THR A 25 -0.46 -19.50 -6.60
N ASP A 26 -0.61 -20.83 -6.61
CA ASP A 26 0.37 -21.75 -6.01
C ASP A 26 1.78 -21.58 -6.63
N LYS A 27 1.85 -21.39 -7.94
CA LYS A 27 3.12 -21.10 -8.65
C LYS A 27 3.79 -19.83 -8.13
N GLN A 28 3.00 -18.80 -7.80
CA GLN A 28 3.50 -17.56 -7.22
C GLN A 28 3.95 -17.77 -5.77
N LEU A 29 3.22 -18.58 -4.99
CA LEU A 29 3.60 -18.92 -3.62
C LEU A 29 4.91 -19.72 -3.53
N GLU A 30 5.30 -20.45 -4.58
CA GLU A 30 6.61 -21.10 -4.65
C GLU A 30 7.75 -20.13 -5.02
N LYS A 31 7.45 -19.10 -5.80
CA LYS A 31 8.44 -18.18 -6.39
C LYS A 31 8.71 -16.94 -5.53
N ILE A 32 7.64 -16.27 -5.11
CA ILE A 32 7.67 -14.98 -4.40
C ILE A 32 8.52 -15.04 -3.12
N PRO A 33 8.47 -16.09 -2.27
CA PRO A 33 9.30 -16.13 -1.07
C PRO A 33 10.80 -16.00 -1.39
N LYS A 34 11.27 -16.63 -2.46
CA LYS A 34 12.69 -16.59 -2.88
C LYS A 34 13.06 -15.20 -3.40
N GLU A 35 12.21 -14.62 -4.25
CA GLU A 35 12.43 -13.29 -4.82
C GLU A 35 12.42 -12.21 -3.74
N LEU A 36 11.43 -12.24 -2.84
CA LEU A 36 11.31 -11.27 -1.76
C LEU A 36 12.47 -11.40 -0.75
N SER A 37 12.90 -12.63 -0.46
CA SER A 37 14.11 -12.86 0.36
C SER A 37 15.35 -12.24 -0.30
N SER A 38 15.49 -12.34 -1.63
CA SER A 38 16.61 -11.72 -2.36
C SER A 38 16.59 -10.19 -2.26
N VAL A 39 15.41 -9.56 -2.41
CA VAL A 39 15.25 -8.10 -2.30
C VAL A 39 15.60 -7.63 -0.88
N ILE A 40 15.09 -8.30 0.16
CA ILE A 40 15.39 -7.92 1.55
C ILE A 40 16.87 -8.15 1.88
N ASN A 41 17.47 -9.21 1.35
CA ASN A 41 18.91 -9.43 1.45
C ASN A 41 19.70 -8.29 0.82
N TYR A 42 19.30 -7.81 -0.35
CA TYR A 42 19.94 -6.66 -0.97
C TYR A 42 19.77 -5.39 -0.13
N MET A 43 18.56 -5.11 0.36
CA MET A 43 18.27 -3.96 1.22
C MET A 43 19.02 -4.00 2.56
N SER A 44 19.38 -5.18 3.05
CA SER A 44 20.12 -5.34 4.31
C SER A 44 21.47 -4.60 4.32
N LYS A 45 22.03 -4.28 3.14
CA LYS A 45 23.23 -3.44 2.99
C LYS A 45 23.10 -2.09 3.68
N ILE A 46 21.89 -1.51 3.75
CA ILE A 46 21.65 -0.23 4.43
C ILE A 46 21.98 -0.30 5.93
N LYS A 47 21.89 -1.48 6.57
CA LYS A 47 22.24 -1.67 7.99
C LYS A 47 23.72 -1.46 8.30
N THR A 48 24.58 -1.39 7.28
CA THR A 48 26.01 -1.11 7.45
C THR A 48 26.31 0.37 7.69
N LEU A 49 25.34 1.24 7.43
CA LEU A 49 25.46 2.69 7.60
C LEU A 49 25.06 3.08 9.03
N ASN A 50 25.85 3.95 9.66
CA ASN A 50 25.49 4.51 10.96
C ASN A 50 24.56 5.72 10.78
N THR A 51 23.30 5.58 11.22
CA THR A 51 22.28 6.64 11.16
C THR A 51 21.84 7.12 12.55
N SER A 52 22.55 6.79 13.63
CA SER A 52 22.13 7.09 15.02
C SER A 52 21.99 8.58 15.35
N HIS A 53 22.60 9.45 14.54
CA HIS A 53 22.63 10.89 14.76
C HIS A 53 22.00 11.69 13.61
N ILE A 54 21.27 11.02 12.71
CA ILE A 54 20.63 11.65 11.54
C ILE A 54 19.12 11.61 11.77
N VAL A 55 18.47 12.77 11.61
CA VAL A 55 17.00 12.88 11.63
C VAL A 55 16.43 12.30 10.33
N GLU A 56 15.33 11.58 10.41
CA GLU A 56 14.62 11.09 9.23
C GLU A 56 14.21 12.21 8.27
N THR A 57 14.25 11.91 6.97
CA THR A 57 13.79 12.84 5.94
C THR A 57 12.40 12.42 5.47
N SER A 58 11.36 13.11 5.96
CA SER A 58 9.96 12.83 5.61
C SER A 58 9.46 13.61 4.38
N GLN A 59 10.02 14.79 4.14
CA GLN A 59 9.71 15.63 2.97
C GLN A 59 10.94 16.44 2.54
N VAL A 60 11.03 16.79 1.26
CA VAL A 60 12.18 17.51 0.68
C VAL A 60 11.86 18.96 0.31
N THR A 61 10.57 19.34 0.36
CA THR A 61 10.08 20.65 -0.09
C THR A 61 10.03 21.69 1.02
N CYS A 62 10.27 21.29 2.28
CA CYS A 62 10.18 22.14 3.46
C CYS A 62 8.86 22.92 3.59
N LEU A 63 7.77 22.37 3.05
CA LEU A 63 6.45 22.99 3.18
C LEU A 63 5.97 22.84 4.62
N GLU A 64 5.48 23.94 5.17
CA GLU A 64 4.91 23.99 6.51
C GLU A 64 3.56 24.68 6.43
N ASN A 65 2.60 24.19 7.23
CA ASN A 65 1.32 24.88 7.44
C ASN A 65 0.57 25.20 6.14
N VAL A 66 0.56 24.27 5.18
CA VAL A 66 -0.21 24.41 3.93
C VAL A 66 -1.68 24.18 4.25
N PHE A 67 -2.42 25.27 4.40
CA PHE A 67 -3.86 25.24 4.68
C PHE A 67 -4.70 25.36 3.41
N ARG A 68 -5.93 24.85 3.50
CA ARG A 68 -7.02 25.14 2.58
C ARG A 68 -8.01 26.02 3.33
N GLU A 69 -8.49 27.08 2.69
CA GLU A 69 -9.57 27.91 3.24
C GLU A 69 -10.84 27.08 3.49
N ASP A 70 -11.59 27.41 4.53
CA ASP A 70 -12.83 26.70 4.87
C ASP A 70 -14.03 27.24 4.07
N GLU A 71 -13.90 27.17 2.75
CA GLU A 71 -14.91 27.66 1.80
C GLU A 71 -15.39 26.53 0.88
N ILE A 72 -16.59 26.69 0.33
CA ILE A 72 -17.16 25.77 -0.66
C ILE A 72 -16.59 26.13 -2.03
N GLU A 73 -15.87 25.20 -2.65
CA GLU A 73 -15.32 25.35 -4.00
C GLU A 73 -16.21 24.61 -5.01
N GLU A 74 -17.30 25.24 -5.46
CA GLU A 74 -18.28 24.62 -6.39
C GLU A 74 -17.62 24.09 -7.68
N GLU A 75 -16.59 24.79 -8.18
CA GLU A 75 -15.84 24.39 -9.39
C GLU A 75 -15.09 23.05 -9.24
N ARG A 76 -14.84 22.59 -8.01
CA ARG A 76 -14.17 21.31 -7.72
C ARG A 76 -15.14 20.18 -7.42
N MET A 77 -16.43 20.47 -7.34
CA MET A 77 -17.45 19.47 -7.05
C MET A 77 -17.81 18.74 -8.33
N PHE A 78 -17.66 17.42 -8.31
CA PHE A 78 -18.17 16.57 -9.38
C PHE A 78 -19.68 16.39 -9.25
N THR A 79 -20.37 16.37 -10.38
CA THR A 79 -21.73 15.86 -10.49
C THR A 79 -21.77 14.36 -10.19
N GLN A 80 -22.94 13.82 -9.82
CA GLN A 80 -23.09 12.38 -9.59
C GLN A 80 -22.72 11.55 -10.83
N GLU A 81 -22.98 12.06 -12.03
CA GLU A 81 -22.62 11.41 -13.29
C GLU A 81 -21.09 11.34 -13.47
N GLU A 82 -20.37 12.45 -13.23
CA GLU A 82 -18.91 12.49 -13.34
C GLU A 82 -18.23 11.53 -12.37
N VAL A 83 -18.69 11.47 -11.11
CA VAL A 83 -18.15 10.55 -10.09
C VAL A 83 -18.33 9.10 -10.50
N LEU A 84 -19.45 8.77 -11.14
CA LEU A 84 -19.78 7.40 -11.52
C LEU A 84 -19.28 6.99 -12.91
N SER A 85 -18.73 7.92 -13.69
CA SER A 85 -18.31 7.71 -15.09
C SER A 85 -17.35 6.53 -15.31
N ASN A 86 -16.49 6.25 -14.33
CA ASN A 86 -15.52 5.16 -14.37
C ASN A 86 -15.90 3.96 -13.50
N ALA A 87 -17.07 3.99 -12.87
CA ALA A 87 -17.55 2.88 -12.05
C ALA A 87 -17.90 1.70 -12.94
N LYS A 88 -17.34 0.53 -12.64
CA LYS A 88 -17.65 -0.71 -13.37
C LYS A 88 -19.15 -1.06 -13.30
N ASP A 89 -19.74 -0.93 -12.12
CA ASP A 89 -21.13 -1.25 -11.85
C ASP A 89 -21.75 -0.14 -10.99
N THR A 90 -22.95 0.30 -11.37
CA THR A 90 -23.70 1.34 -10.65
C THR A 90 -25.16 0.92 -10.48
N HIS A 91 -25.82 1.48 -9.45
CA HIS A 91 -27.25 1.30 -9.25
C HIS A 91 -27.83 2.51 -8.52
N ASN A 92 -28.88 3.13 -9.08
CA ASN A 92 -29.60 4.27 -8.50
C ASN A 92 -28.69 5.41 -7.98
N GLY A 93 -27.60 5.72 -8.70
CA GLY A 93 -26.67 6.78 -8.30
C GLY A 93 -25.60 6.36 -7.27
N TYR A 94 -25.43 5.06 -7.04
CA TYR A 94 -24.42 4.51 -6.13
C TYR A 94 -23.44 3.57 -6.85
N PHE A 95 -22.22 3.46 -6.31
CA PHE A 95 -21.30 2.38 -6.65
C PHE A 95 -21.87 1.04 -6.17
N LYS A 96 -22.03 0.09 -7.08
CA LYS A 96 -22.54 -1.22 -6.74
C LYS A 96 -21.38 -2.19 -6.50
N VAL A 97 -21.35 -2.78 -5.31
CA VAL A 97 -20.40 -3.82 -4.93
C VAL A 97 -21.13 -5.10 -4.52
N LYS A 98 -20.41 -6.21 -4.44
CA LYS A 98 -20.94 -7.42 -3.80
C LYS A 98 -21.21 -7.09 -2.32
N ALA A 99 -22.36 -7.52 -1.82
CA ALA A 99 -22.68 -7.37 -0.41
C ALA A 99 -21.62 -8.08 0.44
N ILE A 100 -21.18 -7.41 1.50
CA ILE A 100 -20.30 -7.96 2.51
C ILE A 100 -21.21 -8.68 3.50
N PHE A 101 -21.21 -10.00 3.46
CA PHE A 101 -21.84 -10.83 4.48
C PHE A 101 -20.69 -11.45 5.28
N ASP A 102 -20.63 -11.14 6.58
CA ASP A 102 -19.66 -11.76 7.48
C ASP A 102 -20.11 -13.18 7.86
N GLU A 103 -19.16 -14.11 7.88
CA GLU A 103 -19.11 -15.23 8.82
C GLU A 103 -17.85 -15.07 9.70
#